data_AF-A0A5N4D305-F1
#
_entry.id   AF-A0A5N4D305-F1
#
_cell.length_a   1.000
_cell.length_b   1.000
_cell.length_c   1.000
_cell.angle_alpha   90.00
_cell.angle_beta   90.00
_cell.angle_gamma   90.00
#
_symmetry.space_group_name_H-M   'P 1'
#
loop_
_entity.id
_entity.type
_entity.pdbx_description
1 polymer ?
#
loop_
_entity_poly.entity_id
_entity_poly.type
_entity_poly.pdbx_seq_one_letter_code
_entity_poly.pdbx_strand_id
1 'polypeptide(L)'
;MERKTDQTTHQTHGAKVIWKNTSQTGRDKSTSPKRLIFKHLNIYTSLFRRGKLLWLCLCAAPTMISPVLILFSSFLCHVAIAGRTCPKPDELPFATVVPLKQSYLPGEEIVYSCQPGYQSRGVVRRFTCPLTGLWPVNTLRCLPRVCPFAGILENGAVRYTTFEYPNTISFTCNTGREIYGEGWDCDDVEPITCPPPSKPKFAKLSAYKPLAGNNSLYGGKAVFECLPHHAMFGNDTVTCTQHGNWTELPECREVKCPFPSRPDNGFVNYPAQQVLYYKDKATYGCHDTYTLDGPEEVECNKFGNWSAHPSCKASCKLSVKRATVIFEGERVTLQQKFKDGMLHGQKISFFCKNKEKKCSYTEDAECIDGTIEIPKCFKDLFYPFVKYIRFGLAI
;
A
#
# COMPACT_ATOMS: atom_id res chain seq x y z
N MET A 1 -27.25 -12.27 -0.55
CA MET A 1 -26.32 -12.90 0.41
C MET A 1 -25.31 -13.70 -0.42
N GLU A 2 -24.37 -13.00 -1.07
CA GLU A 2 -23.31 -13.62 -1.87
C GLU A 2 -21.99 -13.36 -1.15
N ARG A 3 -21.37 -14.44 -0.66
CA ARG A 3 -20.01 -14.44 -0.14
C ARG A 3 -19.06 -14.36 -1.33
N LYS A 4 -18.42 -13.20 -1.53
CA LYS A 4 -17.21 -13.11 -2.34
C LYS A 4 -16.08 -13.74 -1.54
N THR A 5 -15.63 -14.91 -1.99
CA THR A 5 -14.36 -15.52 -1.59
C THR A 5 -13.24 -14.68 -2.20
N ASP A 6 -12.52 -13.94 -1.36
CA ASP A 6 -11.31 -13.23 -1.77
C ASP A 6 -10.21 -14.25 -2.08
N GLN A 7 -9.71 -14.20 -3.31
CA GLN A 7 -8.56 -14.96 -3.77
C GLN A 7 -7.30 -14.41 -3.08
N THR A 8 -6.82 -15.10 -2.06
CA THR A 8 -5.51 -14.85 -1.48
C THR A 8 -4.44 -15.19 -2.52
N THR A 9 -3.77 -14.15 -2.98
CA THR A 9 -2.74 -14.18 -4.02
C THR A 9 -1.50 -14.88 -3.46
N HIS A 10 -1.12 -16.03 -4.01
CA HIS A 10 0.17 -16.65 -3.72
C HIS A 10 1.29 -15.78 -4.31
N GLN A 11 1.94 -14.96 -3.49
CA GLN A 11 3.18 -14.31 -3.87
C GLN A 11 4.34 -15.30 -3.74
N THR A 12 4.75 -15.88 -4.86
CA THR A 12 6.03 -16.59 -4.98
C THR A 12 7.17 -15.56 -5.07
N HIS A 13 7.88 -15.35 -3.98
CA HIS A 13 9.12 -14.57 -3.98
C HIS A 13 10.30 -15.48 -4.36
N GLY A 14 10.82 -15.30 -5.57
CA GLY A 14 11.98 -16.04 -6.07
C GLY A 14 13.29 -15.43 -5.57
N ALA A 15 13.75 -15.81 -4.38
CA ALA A 15 15.12 -15.50 -3.96
C ALA A 15 16.11 -16.39 -4.73
N LYS A 16 16.96 -15.79 -5.57
CA LYS A 16 18.00 -16.49 -6.33
C LYS A 16 19.30 -16.48 -5.54
N VAL A 17 19.80 -17.64 -5.14
CA VAL A 17 21.13 -17.76 -4.53
C VAL A 17 22.18 -17.37 -5.58
N ILE A 18 22.86 -16.25 -5.34
CA ILE A 18 23.97 -15.78 -6.19
C ILE A 18 25.25 -16.47 -5.71
N TRP A 19 25.90 -17.21 -6.60
CA TRP A 19 27.24 -17.76 -6.37
C TRP A 19 28.24 -16.61 -6.24
N LYS A 20 28.50 -16.12 -5.01
CA LYS A 20 29.55 -15.13 -4.75
C LYS A 20 30.92 -15.83 -4.81
N ASN A 21 31.78 -15.41 -5.74
CA ASN A 21 33.19 -15.80 -5.77
C ASN A 21 33.94 -15.02 -4.67
N THR A 22 34.01 -15.57 -3.46
CA THR A 22 34.81 -14.98 -2.38
C THR A 22 36.27 -15.42 -2.54
N SER A 23 37.08 -14.60 -3.22
CA SER A 23 38.53 -14.62 -3.05
C SER A 23 38.86 -13.85 -1.78
N GLN A 24 39.16 -14.54 -0.67
CA GLN A 24 39.64 -13.89 0.56
C GLN A 24 40.98 -14.49 1.01
N THR A 25 42.01 -13.68 0.83
CA THR A 25 43.25 -13.65 1.60
C THR A 25 42.93 -13.37 3.07
N GLY A 26 43.22 -14.31 3.97
CA GLY A 26 43.04 -14.14 5.41
C GLY A 26 44.22 -13.45 6.08
N ARG A 27 43.94 -12.47 6.96
CA ARG A 27 44.87 -11.91 7.95
C ARG A 27 44.14 -11.71 9.28
N ASP A 28 44.71 -12.34 10.32
CA ASP A 28 44.65 -12.15 11.79
C ASP A 28 43.35 -11.74 12.52
N LYS A 29 42.98 -12.50 13.58
CA LYS A 29 43.38 -12.25 14.99
C LYS A 29 42.64 -13.15 16.01
N SER A 30 43.41 -13.67 16.97
CA SER A 30 43.15 -13.87 18.43
C SER A 30 41.95 -14.75 18.88
N THR A 31 41.96 -15.61 19.92
CA THR A 31 42.81 -15.79 21.11
C THR A 31 42.34 -17.08 21.85
N SER A 32 43.25 -18.05 22.11
CA SER A 32 43.59 -18.80 23.37
C SER A 32 42.53 -19.23 24.42
N PRO A 33 42.87 -20.08 25.43
CA PRO A 33 43.66 -21.34 25.46
C PRO A 33 43.10 -22.42 26.44
N LYS A 34 43.51 -23.71 26.34
CA LYS A 34 43.70 -24.57 27.54
C LYS A 34 44.89 -25.53 27.37
N ARG A 35 45.76 -25.49 28.39
CA ARG A 35 47.03 -26.21 28.56
C ARG A 35 46.80 -27.69 28.87
N LEU A 36 47.73 -28.54 28.41
CA LEU A 36 48.30 -29.62 29.23
C LEU A 36 49.81 -29.67 28.97
N ILE A 37 50.55 -29.66 30.07
CA ILE A 37 52.01 -29.60 30.17
C ILE A 37 52.50 -31.02 30.44
N PHE A 38 53.56 -31.46 29.77
CA PHE A 38 54.66 -32.17 30.44
C PHE A 38 56.00 -31.84 29.76
N LYS A 39 56.91 -31.30 30.57
CA LYS A 39 58.34 -31.01 30.28
C LYS A 39 59.14 -32.32 30.33
N HIS A 40 60.21 -32.49 29.57
CA HIS A 40 61.64 -32.29 29.90
C HIS A 40 62.41 -33.13 28.84
N LEU A 41 63.67 -32.94 28.42
CA LEU A 41 64.76 -31.97 28.57
C LEU A 41 65.88 -32.51 27.64
N ASN A 42 66.68 -31.62 27.00
CA ASN A 42 68.13 -31.73 26.75
C ASN A 42 68.73 -32.91 25.93
N ILE A 43 69.87 -32.87 25.22
CA ILE A 43 70.89 -31.90 24.72
C ILE A 43 72.02 -32.79 24.06
N TYR A 44 72.90 -32.21 23.21
CA TYR A 44 74.24 -32.72 22.75
C TYR A 44 74.22 -33.97 21.81
N THR A 45 75.04 -34.20 20.76
CA THR A 45 76.01 -33.46 19.92
C THR A 45 76.54 -34.41 18.81
N SER A 46 77.32 -33.83 17.88
CA SER A 46 78.53 -34.39 17.23
C SER A 46 78.33 -35.44 16.12
N LEU A 47 78.59 -35.06 14.86
CA LEU A 47 79.89 -35.16 14.16
C LEU A 47 80.26 -36.62 13.85
N PHE A 48 80.48 -36.95 12.57
CA PHE A 48 81.73 -37.55 12.09
C PHE A 48 81.83 -37.63 10.54
N ARG A 49 82.88 -36.97 10.02
CA ARG A 49 83.83 -37.30 8.92
C ARG A 49 83.33 -37.90 7.58
N ARG A 50 83.57 -37.25 6.42
CA ARG A 50 84.82 -37.07 5.61
C ARG A 50 85.31 -38.32 4.83
N GLY A 51 85.45 -38.14 3.51
CA GLY A 51 86.35 -38.89 2.59
C GLY A 51 85.97 -38.67 1.11
N LYS A 52 86.43 -37.60 0.44
CA LYS A 52 87.58 -37.52 -0.51
C LYS A 52 87.76 -38.76 -1.41
N LEU A 53 87.43 -38.67 -2.70
CA LEU A 53 88.26 -38.22 -3.85
C LEU A 53 89.20 -39.32 -4.37
N LEU A 54 88.97 -39.81 -5.59
CA LEU A 54 90.07 -40.26 -6.45
C LEU A 54 89.77 -39.97 -7.93
N TRP A 55 90.60 -39.09 -8.46
CA TRP A 55 90.87 -38.81 -9.87
C TRP A 55 91.56 -40.02 -10.50
N LEU A 56 91.18 -40.40 -11.71
CA LEU A 56 92.03 -41.17 -12.62
C LEU A 56 91.94 -40.54 -14.02
N CYS A 57 92.81 -39.55 -14.25
CA CYS A 57 93.34 -39.26 -15.57
C CYS A 57 94.35 -40.36 -15.91
N LEU A 58 94.17 -41.05 -17.02
CA LEU A 58 95.23 -41.83 -17.65
C LEU A 58 95.46 -41.30 -19.07
N CYS A 59 96.74 -40.99 -19.28
CA CYS A 59 97.33 -40.37 -20.44
C CYS A 59 97.17 -41.23 -21.70
N ALA A 60 97.03 -40.52 -22.81
CA ALA A 60 97.07 -41.05 -24.17
C ALA A 60 98.44 -41.63 -24.52
N ALA A 61 98.44 -42.70 -25.32
CA ALA A 61 99.50 -43.04 -26.26
C ALA A 61 98.91 -43.04 -27.68
N PRO A 62 99.67 -42.67 -28.72
CA PRO A 62 99.12 -42.19 -29.98
C PRO A 62 98.90 -43.34 -30.97
N THR A 63 97.65 -43.56 -31.38
CA THR A 63 97.34 -44.36 -32.57
C THR A 63 96.35 -43.59 -33.44
N MET A 64 96.78 -43.30 -34.67
CA MET A 64 96.04 -42.59 -35.71
C MET A 64 94.69 -43.27 -35.99
N ILE A 65 93.59 -42.62 -35.57
CA ILE A 65 92.23 -42.99 -35.97
C ILE A 65 91.64 -41.81 -36.74
N SER A 66 91.22 -42.08 -37.98
CA SER A 66 90.84 -41.12 -39.01
C SER A 66 89.68 -40.17 -38.60
N PRO A 67 89.75 -38.85 -38.88
CA PRO A 67 88.72 -37.86 -38.54
C PRO A 67 87.34 -38.12 -39.19
N VAL A 68 87.27 -39.03 -40.18
CA VAL A 68 86.02 -39.43 -40.86
C VAL A 68 85.08 -40.23 -39.95
N LEU A 69 85.61 -40.99 -38.98
CA LEU A 69 84.80 -41.79 -38.04
C LEU A 69 84.19 -40.96 -36.90
N ILE A 70 84.82 -39.84 -36.53
CA ILE A 70 84.29 -38.89 -35.53
C ILE A 70 83.14 -38.08 -36.14
N LEU A 71 83.26 -37.70 -37.42
CA LEU A 71 82.21 -37.01 -38.15
C LEU A 71 80.99 -37.90 -38.40
N PHE A 72 81.17 -39.19 -38.74
CA PHE A 72 80.04 -40.12 -38.90
C PHE A 72 79.33 -40.46 -37.57
N SER A 73 80.03 -40.54 -36.45
CA SER A 73 79.43 -40.71 -35.11
C SER A 73 78.63 -39.47 -34.69
N SER A 74 79.13 -38.27 -34.97
CA SER A 74 78.40 -37.01 -34.70
C SER A 74 77.19 -36.81 -35.62
N PHE A 75 77.27 -37.24 -36.89
CA PHE A 75 76.19 -37.14 -37.86
C PHE A 75 75.08 -38.18 -37.62
N LEU A 76 75.43 -39.40 -37.17
CA LEU A 76 74.45 -40.40 -36.71
C LEU A 76 73.80 -40.02 -35.36
N CYS A 77 74.45 -39.18 -34.55
CA CYS A 77 73.84 -38.61 -33.34
C CYS A 77 72.89 -37.44 -33.66
N HIS A 78 73.10 -36.72 -34.77
CA HIS A 78 72.24 -35.61 -35.20
C HIS A 78 70.94 -36.03 -35.90
N VAL A 79 70.82 -37.25 -36.41
CA VAL A 79 69.61 -37.72 -37.13
C VAL A 79 68.63 -38.50 -36.24
N ALA A 80 68.97 -38.80 -34.99
CA ALA A 80 68.12 -39.56 -34.06
C ALA A 80 67.50 -38.72 -32.92
N ILE A 81 67.46 -37.39 -33.02
CA ILE A 81 66.66 -36.53 -32.13
C ILE A 81 65.78 -35.61 -32.98
N ALA A 82 64.89 -36.19 -33.79
CA ALA A 82 63.63 -35.52 -34.06
C ALA A 82 62.89 -35.45 -32.72
N GLY A 83 63.08 -34.36 -31.97
CA GLY A 83 62.44 -34.14 -30.69
C GLY A 83 60.93 -34.34 -30.86
N ARG A 84 60.40 -35.42 -30.31
CA ARG A 84 58.97 -35.74 -30.43
C ARG A 84 58.20 -34.66 -29.67
N THR A 85 57.45 -33.84 -30.41
CA THR A 85 56.59 -32.81 -29.80
C THR A 85 55.34 -33.48 -29.23
N CYS A 86 54.89 -33.03 -28.05
CA CYS A 86 53.61 -33.50 -27.52
C CYS A 86 52.45 -32.90 -28.32
N PRO A 87 51.41 -33.69 -28.65
CA PRO A 87 50.23 -33.19 -29.36
C PRO A 87 49.34 -32.33 -28.45
N LYS A 88 48.26 -31.76 -29.01
CA LYS A 88 47.20 -31.11 -28.23
C LYS A 88 46.75 -32.05 -27.10
N PRO A 89 46.76 -31.60 -25.83
CA PRO A 89 46.44 -32.44 -24.68
C PRO A 89 44.94 -32.79 -24.65
N ASP A 90 44.60 -33.91 -24.01
CA ASP A 90 43.24 -34.44 -23.96
C ASP A 90 42.26 -33.48 -23.28
N GLU A 91 41.06 -33.34 -23.86
CA GLU A 91 39.98 -32.53 -23.28
C GLU A 91 39.31 -33.29 -22.14
N LEU A 92 39.34 -32.70 -20.94
CA LEU A 92 38.70 -33.27 -19.75
C LEU A 92 37.39 -32.55 -19.41
N PRO A 93 36.35 -33.26 -18.94
CA PRO A 93 35.08 -32.65 -18.56
C PRO A 93 35.26 -31.56 -17.49
N PHE A 94 34.66 -30.39 -17.74
CA PHE A 94 34.65 -29.23 -16.84
C PHE A 94 36.04 -28.73 -16.42
N ALA A 95 37.06 -28.99 -17.25
CA ALA A 95 38.42 -28.50 -17.06
C ALA A 95 38.86 -27.59 -18.23
N THR A 96 39.87 -26.78 -17.97
CA THR A 96 40.53 -25.90 -18.94
C THR A 96 42.03 -26.10 -18.85
N VAL A 97 42.71 -25.98 -20.00
CA VAL A 97 44.17 -26.13 -20.11
C VAL A 97 44.79 -24.79 -20.48
N VAL A 98 45.85 -24.40 -19.77
CA VAL A 98 46.60 -23.17 -20.04
C VAL A 98 48.11 -23.45 -20.03
N PRO A 99 48.89 -23.01 -21.05
CA PRO A 99 48.43 -22.50 -22.34
C PRO A 99 47.95 -23.64 -23.26
N LEU A 100 46.89 -23.43 -24.03
CA LEU A 100 46.41 -24.41 -25.03
C LEU A 100 47.02 -24.12 -26.41
N LYS A 101 47.92 -24.99 -26.85
CA LYS A 101 48.55 -25.03 -28.18
C LYS A 101 48.22 -26.35 -28.90
N GLN A 102 48.46 -26.38 -30.22
CA GLN A 102 48.28 -27.58 -31.04
C GLN A 102 49.46 -28.58 -30.90
N SER A 103 50.65 -28.09 -30.56
CA SER A 103 51.85 -28.90 -30.29
C SER A 103 52.76 -28.20 -29.28
N TYR A 104 53.57 -29.00 -28.55
CA TYR A 104 54.43 -28.54 -27.46
C TYR A 104 55.84 -29.13 -27.61
N LEU A 105 56.87 -28.31 -27.40
CA LEU A 105 58.25 -28.76 -27.36
C LEU A 105 58.54 -29.49 -26.03
N PRO A 106 59.46 -30.47 -26.01
CA PRO A 106 59.89 -31.09 -24.75
C PRO A 106 60.39 -30.03 -23.76
N GLY A 107 59.88 -30.08 -22.53
CA GLY A 107 60.12 -29.08 -21.48
C GLY A 107 59.04 -28.00 -21.34
N GLU A 108 58.10 -27.85 -22.28
CA GLU A 108 56.95 -26.94 -22.12
C GLU A 108 55.94 -27.47 -21.10
N GLU A 109 55.36 -26.57 -20.30
CA GLU A 109 54.38 -26.90 -19.26
C GLU A 109 52.94 -26.53 -19.66
N ILE A 110 52.01 -27.41 -19.30
CA ILE A 110 50.57 -27.17 -19.35
C ILE A 110 49.95 -27.35 -17.97
N VAL A 111 48.88 -26.60 -17.72
CA VAL A 111 48.17 -26.61 -16.44
C VAL A 111 46.70 -26.89 -16.66
N TYR A 112 46.20 -27.97 -16.07
CA TYR A 112 44.77 -28.26 -16.00
C TYR A 112 44.15 -27.62 -14.75
N SER A 113 43.17 -26.75 -14.97
CA SER A 113 42.32 -26.14 -13.93
C SER A 113 40.86 -26.50 -14.14
N CYS A 114 40.08 -26.65 -13.07
CA CYS A 114 38.64 -26.81 -13.20
C CYS A 114 37.97 -25.48 -13.58
N GLN A 115 36.89 -25.55 -14.35
CA GLN A 115 36.06 -24.40 -14.68
C GLN A 115 35.42 -23.78 -13.43
N PRO A 116 35.02 -22.49 -13.45
CA PRO A 116 34.28 -21.86 -12.36
C PRO A 116 33.03 -22.68 -11.98
N GLY A 117 32.80 -22.86 -10.69
CA GLY A 117 31.71 -23.71 -10.18
C GLY A 117 32.09 -25.19 -10.00
N TYR A 118 33.26 -25.62 -10.45
CA TYR A 118 33.78 -26.98 -10.28
C TYR A 118 35.04 -27.00 -9.40
N GLN A 119 35.32 -28.13 -8.76
CA GLN A 119 36.49 -28.35 -7.91
C GLN A 119 37.03 -29.78 -8.05
N SER A 120 38.32 -29.96 -7.79
CA SER A 120 38.97 -31.27 -7.71
C SER A 120 39.48 -31.52 -6.30
N ARG A 121 39.73 -32.79 -5.96
CA ARG A 121 40.11 -33.26 -4.61
C ARG A 121 41.50 -32.78 -4.12
N GLY A 122 42.14 -31.81 -4.76
CA GLY A 122 43.19 -31.02 -4.10
C GLY A 122 44.47 -30.65 -4.86
N VAL A 123 44.59 -30.82 -6.19
CA VAL A 123 45.78 -30.26 -6.87
C VAL A 123 45.46 -29.86 -8.32
N VAL A 124 45.87 -28.63 -8.68
CA VAL A 124 46.01 -28.19 -10.08
C VAL A 124 47.04 -29.08 -10.76
N ARG A 125 46.67 -29.79 -11.83
CA ARG A 125 47.60 -30.74 -12.48
C ARG A 125 48.48 -30.00 -13.48
N ARG A 126 49.79 -30.01 -13.22
CA ARG A 126 50.81 -29.49 -14.13
C ARG A 126 51.50 -30.66 -14.81
N PHE A 127 51.65 -30.57 -16.13
CA PHE A 127 52.38 -31.56 -16.91
C PHE A 127 53.43 -30.87 -17.75
N THR A 128 54.63 -31.44 -17.80
CA THR A 128 55.74 -30.98 -18.63
C THR A 128 55.90 -31.97 -19.78
N CYS A 129 55.97 -31.48 -21.02
CA CYS A 129 56.10 -32.34 -22.20
C CYS A 129 57.41 -33.14 -22.13
N PRO A 130 57.36 -34.49 -22.04
CA PRO A 130 58.58 -35.30 -21.96
C PRO A 130 59.26 -35.42 -23.33
N LEU A 131 60.54 -35.82 -23.34
CA LEU A 131 61.30 -36.11 -24.55
C LEU A 131 60.68 -37.22 -25.42
N THR A 132 59.77 -38.02 -24.86
CA THR A 132 59.01 -39.07 -25.57
C THR A 132 57.90 -38.52 -26.47
N GLY A 133 57.46 -37.27 -26.25
CA GLY A 133 56.36 -36.63 -26.98
C GLY A 133 54.96 -37.14 -26.61
N LEU A 134 54.81 -37.88 -25.50
CA LEU A 134 53.53 -38.43 -25.05
C LEU A 134 53.17 -37.88 -23.67
N TRP A 135 51.98 -37.28 -23.54
CA TRP A 135 51.47 -36.82 -22.26
C TRP A 135 51.24 -38.00 -21.30
N PRO A 136 51.55 -37.83 -20.00
CA PRO A 136 51.23 -38.85 -18.99
C PRO A 136 49.72 -38.92 -18.75
N VAL A 137 49.26 -40.06 -18.22
CA VAL A 137 47.84 -40.29 -17.93
C VAL A 137 47.33 -39.26 -16.91
N ASN A 138 46.27 -38.54 -17.27
CA ASN A 138 45.65 -37.55 -16.41
C ASN A 138 44.44 -38.13 -15.67
N THR A 139 44.49 -38.12 -14.34
CA THR A 139 43.40 -38.62 -13.47
C THR A 139 42.58 -37.49 -12.84
N LEU A 140 42.68 -36.27 -13.36
CA LEU A 140 41.92 -35.12 -12.86
C LEU A 140 40.42 -35.33 -13.09
N ARG A 141 39.63 -35.13 -12.03
CA ARG A 141 38.17 -35.10 -12.10
C ARG A 141 37.68 -33.78 -11.51
N CYS A 142 36.98 -33.00 -12.32
CA CYS A 142 36.33 -31.77 -11.89
C CYS A 142 34.86 -32.06 -11.58
N LEU A 143 34.51 -31.96 -10.30
CA LEU A 143 33.16 -32.19 -9.80
C LEU A 143 32.51 -30.85 -9.44
N PRO A 144 31.18 -30.71 -9.55
CA PRO A 144 30.49 -29.51 -9.10
C PRO A 144 30.82 -29.17 -7.64
N ARG A 145 30.91 -27.87 -7.34
CA ARG A 145 30.96 -27.41 -5.95
C ARG A 145 29.60 -27.65 -5.30
N VAL A 146 29.62 -28.14 -4.06
CA VAL A 146 28.43 -28.41 -3.26
C VAL A 146 28.29 -27.31 -2.23
N CYS A 147 27.13 -26.64 -2.20
CA CYS A 147 26.77 -25.69 -1.16
C CYS A 147 26.53 -26.40 0.19
N PRO A 148 26.62 -25.68 1.33
CA PRO A 148 26.13 -26.18 2.59
C PRO A 148 24.68 -26.65 2.48
N PHE A 149 24.31 -27.67 3.27
CA PHE A 149 22.95 -28.19 3.27
C PHE A 149 21.96 -27.12 3.73
N ALA A 150 20.98 -26.81 2.88
CA ALA A 150 19.92 -25.82 3.13
C ALA A 150 18.52 -26.41 2.89
N GLY A 151 18.35 -27.72 3.14
CA GLY A 151 17.10 -28.44 2.85
C GLY A 151 16.02 -28.31 3.92
N ILE A 152 16.29 -27.60 5.02
CA ILE A 152 15.37 -27.41 6.14
C ILE A 152 15.17 -25.91 6.32
N LEU A 153 13.91 -25.48 6.31
CA LEU A 153 13.48 -24.13 6.63
C LEU A 153 12.38 -24.24 7.68
N GLU A 154 12.58 -23.62 8.84
CA GLU A 154 11.55 -23.58 9.87
C GLU A 154 10.36 -22.73 9.38
N ASN A 155 9.14 -23.23 9.58
CA ASN A 155 7.91 -22.54 9.17
C ASN A 155 7.81 -22.19 7.67
N GLY A 156 8.43 -23.02 6.82
CA GLY A 156 8.35 -22.89 5.37
C GLY A 156 8.69 -24.19 4.63
N ALA A 157 8.89 -24.06 3.32
CA ALA A 157 9.25 -25.13 2.40
C ALA A 157 10.43 -24.69 1.52
N VAL A 158 11.36 -25.63 1.28
CA VAL A 158 12.48 -25.44 0.36
C VAL A 158 12.26 -26.29 -0.88
N ARG A 159 12.29 -25.69 -2.07
CA ARG A 159 12.28 -26.42 -3.34
C ARG A 159 13.70 -26.49 -3.88
N TYR A 160 14.23 -27.69 -4.02
CA TYR A 160 15.58 -27.95 -4.53
C TYR A 160 15.63 -29.27 -5.32
N THR A 161 16.63 -29.40 -6.19
CA THR A 161 16.99 -30.66 -6.87
C THR A 161 18.23 -31.27 -6.23
N THR A 162 19.37 -30.57 -6.29
CA THR A 162 20.58 -30.85 -5.50
C THR A 162 21.23 -29.53 -5.08
N PHE A 163 22.14 -29.58 -4.10
CA PHE A 163 22.91 -28.41 -3.64
C PHE A 163 24.18 -28.18 -4.45
N GLU A 164 24.24 -28.68 -5.68
CA GLU A 164 25.42 -28.64 -6.55
C GLU A 164 25.31 -27.50 -7.58
N TYR A 165 26.44 -26.90 -7.95
CA TYR A 165 26.47 -25.94 -9.07
C TYR A 165 25.99 -26.60 -10.38
N PRO A 166 25.13 -25.94 -11.20
CA PRO A 166 24.59 -24.58 -11.11
C PRO A 166 23.15 -24.51 -10.56
N ASN A 167 22.72 -25.50 -9.78
CA ASN A 167 21.32 -25.60 -9.34
C ASN A 167 20.90 -24.42 -8.46
N THR A 168 19.62 -24.05 -8.58
CA THR A 168 18.98 -22.96 -7.79
C THR A 168 18.00 -23.58 -6.80
N ILE A 169 18.04 -23.09 -5.56
CA ILE A 169 17.07 -23.44 -4.51
C ILE A 169 16.14 -22.26 -4.28
N SER A 170 14.86 -22.52 -4.03
CA SER A 170 13.87 -21.47 -3.72
C SER A 170 13.19 -21.75 -2.39
N PHE A 171 13.00 -20.70 -1.60
CA PHE A 171 12.38 -20.76 -0.28
C PHE A 171 10.94 -20.23 -0.36
N THR A 172 10.03 -20.80 0.42
CA THR A 172 8.64 -20.33 0.53
C THR A 172 8.23 -20.42 1.99
N CYS A 173 7.74 -19.33 2.57
CA CYS A 173 7.24 -19.34 3.95
C CYS A 173 5.77 -19.81 4.00
N ASN A 174 5.37 -20.33 5.16
CA ASN A 174 3.98 -20.65 5.45
C ASN A 174 3.14 -19.36 5.55
N THR A 175 1.82 -19.49 5.43
CA THR A 175 0.87 -18.36 5.49
C THR A 175 1.05 -17.50 6.75
N GLY A 176 1.16 -16.17 6.57
CA GLY A 176 1.32 -15.19 7.66
C GLY A 176 2.78 -14.87 8.03
N ARG A 177 3.75 -15.33 7.22
CA ARG A 177 5.20 -15.11 7.41
C ARG A 177 5.82 -14.59 6.12
N GLU A 178 6.82 -13.72 6.25
CA GLU A 178 7.57 -13.16 5.12
C GLU A 178 9.07 -13.45 5.26
N ILE A 179 9.78 -13.43 4.13
CA ILE A 179 11.23 -13.66 4.09
C ILE A 179 11.92 -12.32 4.38
N TYR A 180 12.66 -12.22 5.49
CA TYR A 180 13.47 -11.04 5.82
C TYR A 180 14.97 -11.31 5.59
N GLY A 181 15.71 -10.36 4.99
CA GLY A 181 17.18 -10.47 4.78
C GLY A 181 17.64 -11.30 3.57
N GLU A 182 18.87 -11.87 3.61
CA GLU A 182 19.44 -12.74 2.55
C GLU A 182 18.77 -14.15 2.50
N GLY A 183 17.46 -14.23 2.73
CA GLY A 183 16.61 -15.28 2.16
C GLY A 183 16.34 -16.53 2.98
N TRP A 184 16.74 -16.63 4.26
CA TRP A 184 16.71 -17.89 5.02
C TRP A 184 15.90 -17.87 6.33
N ASP A 185 15.24 -16.77 6.68
CA ASP A 185 14.42 -16.69 7.89
C ASP A 185 12.96 -16.35 7.55
N CYS A 186 12.03 -17.05 8.18
CA CYS A 186 10.58 -16.87 8.02
C CYS A 186 10.02 -16.26 9.31
N ASP A 187 10.13 -14.94 9.41
CA ASP A 187 9.63 -14.20 10.56
C ASP A 187 8.10 -14.11 10.55
N ASP A 188 7.53 -14.14 11.76
CA ASP A 188 6.12 -13.86 11.96
C ASP A 188 5.82 -12.41 11.57
N VAL A 189 4.80 -12.22 10.74
CA VAL A 189 4.28 -10.87 10.48
C VAL A 189 3.59 -10.43 11.77
N GLU A 190 4.25 -9.56 12.54
CA GLU A 190 3.61 -8.96 13.70
C GLU A 190 2.32 -8.26 13.26
N PRO A 191 1.20 -8.46 13.96
CA PRO A 191 -0.05 -7.83 13.59
C PRO A 191 0.10 -6.31 13.70
N ILE A 192 -0.27 -5.60 12.64
CA ILE A 192 -0.29 -4.13 12.64
C ILE A 192 -1.21 -3.67 13.78
N THR A 193 -0.62 -2.95 14.73
CA THR A 193 -1.33 -2.39 15.86
C THR A 193 -1.10 -0.89 15.93
N CYS A 194 -2.13 -0.17 16.38
CA CYS A 194 -2.06 1.24 16.71
C CYS A 194 -2.12 1.40 18.24
N PRO A 195 -1.31 2.31 18.81
CA PRO A 195 -1.45 2.69 20.22
C PRO A 195 -2.81 3.36 20.45
N PRO A 196 -3.25 3.59 21.71
CA PRO A 196 -4.44 4.37 21.99
C PRO A 196 -4.44 5.72 21.25
N PRO A 197 -5.56 6.11 20.61
CA PRO A 197 -5.61 7.36 19.86
C PRO A 197 -5.45 8.55 20.82
N SER A 198 -4.73 9.58 20.39
CA SER A 198 -4.61 10.81 21.16
C SER A 198 -5.95 11.54 21.22
N LYS A 199 -6.27 12.11 22.38
CA LYS A 199 -7.52 12.82 22.62
C LYS A 199 -7.44 14.26 22.08
N PRO A 200 -8.28 14.65 21.10
CA PRO A 200 -8.33 16.04 20.63
C PRO A 200 -8.78 16.99 21.74
N LYS A 201 -8.37 18.27 21.65
CA LYS A 201 -8.83 19.32 22.57
C LYS A 201 -10.35 19.44 22.50
N PHE A 202 -11.00 19.55 23.65
CA PHE A 202 -12.45 19.66 23.77
C PHE A 202 -13.26 18.52 23.13
N ALA A 203 -12.65 17.34 22.95
CA ALA A 203 -13.33 16.11 22.57
C ALA A 203 -13.33 15.12 23.73
N LYS A 204 -14.29 14.20 23.77
CA LYS A 204 -14.28 12.99 24.61
C LYS A 204 -14.32 11.77 23.69
N LEU A 205 -13.69 10.68 24.14
CA LEU A 205 -13.72 9.41 23.45
C LEU A 205 -15.05 8.73 23.79
N SER A 206 -15.95 8.59 22.82
CA SER A 206 -17.30 8.05 23.02
C SER A 206 -17.33 6.53 22.84
N ALA A 207 -16.56 5.99 21.89
CA ALA A 207 -16.43 4.56 21.69
C ALA A 207 -14.99 4.18 21.34
N TYR A 208 -14.38 3.33 22.19
CA TYR A 208 -13.06 2.75 21.94
C TYR A 208 -12.95 1.43 22.72
N LYS A 209 -12.60 0.35 22.01
CA LYS A 209 -12.35 -0.95 22.61
C LYS A 209 -11.03 -1.51 22.06
N PRO A 210 -9.97 -1.61 22.89
CA PRO A 210 -8.74 -2.21 22.43
C PRO A 210 -8.94 -3.72 22.22
N LEU A 211 -8.29 -4.25 21.18
CA LEU A 211 -8.41 -5.66 20.74
C LEU A 211 -7.10 -6.43 20.89
N ALA A 212 -5.99 -5.74 21.16
CA ALA A 212 -4.68 -6.31 21.39
C ALA A 212 -4.05 -5.64 22.63
N GLY A 213 -4.43 -6.07 23.83
CA GLY A 213 -4.01 -5.43 25.08
C GLY A 213 -4.55 -4.02 25.21
N ASN A 214 -3.66 -3.01 25.18
CA ASN A 214 -4.01 -1.59 25.17
C ASN A 214 -4.12 -1.01 23.74
N ASN A 215 -3.74 -1.77 22.72
CA ASN A 215 -3.65 -1.32 21.33
C ASN A 215 -4.87 -1.79 20.52
N SER A 216 -5.09 -1.14 19.39
CA SER A 216 -6.09 -1.55 18.38
C SER A 216 -5.40 -2.24 17.22
N LEU A 217 -6.02 -3.30 16.70
CA LEU A 217 -5.58 -3.95 15.46
C LEU A 217 -5.88 -3.04 14.25
N TYR A 218 -5.19 -3.28 13.14
CA TYR A 218 -5.50 -2.67 11.84
C TYR A 218 -7.00 -2.72 11.53
N GLY A 219 -7.55 -1.61 11.05
CA GLY A 219 -8.98 -1.44 10.82
C GLY A 219 -9.82 -1.21 12.08
N GLY A 220 -9.21 -1.26 13.28
CA GLY A 220 -9.84 -0.87 14.53
C GLY A 220 -10.31 0.59 14.49
N LYS A 221 -11.46 0.87 15.10
CA LYS A 221 -12.11 2.18 15.06
C LYS A 221 -12.24 2.79 16.44
N ALA A 222 -12.15 4.12 16.49
CA ALA A 222 -12.42 4.91 17.67
C ALA A 222 -13.33 6.09 17.28
N VAL A 223 -14.32 6.39 18.12
CA VAL A 223 -15.28 7.48 17.87
C VAL A 223 -15.11 8.56 18.93
N PHE A 224 -15.08 9.80 18.48
CA PHE A 224 -14.99 11.00 19.30
C PHE A 224 -16.30 11.77 19.29
N GLU A 225 -16.57 12.47 20.38
CA GLU A 225 -17.69 13.39 20.51
C GLU A 225 -17.17 14.70 21.08
N CYS A 226 -17.53 15.84 20.51
CA CYS A 226 -17.14 17.12 21.08
C CYS A 226 -17.83 17.38 22.42
N LEU A 227 -17.17 18.14 23.28
CA LEU A 227 -17.77 18.65 24.50
C LEU A 227 -18.95 19.59 24.17
N PRO A 228 -19.87 19.84 25.13
CA PRO A 228 -20.95 20.80 24.94
C PRO A 228 -20.44 22.14 24.41
N HIS A 229 -21.25 22.80 23.57
CA HIS A 229 -20.95 24.08 22.91
C HIS A 229 -19.84 24.04 21.84
N HIS A 230 -19.24 22.88 21.58
CA HIS A 230 -18.20 22.72 20.56
C HIS A 230 -18.72 21.93 19.36
N ALA A 231 -18.47 22.45 18.16
CA ALA A 231 -18.80 21.79 16.91
C ALA A 231 -17.60 21.01 16.35
N MET A 232 -17.89 19.84 15.77
CA MET A 232 -16.88 18.98 15.16
C MET A 232 -16.58 19.40 13.72
N PHE A 233 -15.30 19.49 13.40
CA PHE A 233 -14.75 19.66 12.06
C PHE A 233 -13.87 18.45 11.74
N GLY A 234 -14.11 17.81 10.60
CA GLY A 234 -13.51 16.52 10.25
C GLY A 234 -14.50 15.36 10.44
N ASN A 235 -13.98 14.20 10.84
CA ASN A 235 -14.76 12.97 11.04
C ASN A 235 -14.73 12.54 12.51
N ASP A 236 -15.88 12.10 13.04
CA ASP A 236 -15.98 11.60 14.41
C ASP A 236 -15.24 10.28 14.61
N THR A 237 -15.08 9.52 13.53
CA THR A 237 -14.54 8.18 13.55
C THR A 237 -13.13 8.15 12.96
N VAL A 238 -12.16 7.71 13.74
CA VAL A 238 -10.81 7.42 13.28
C VAL A 238 -10.56 5.92 13.18
N THR A 239 -9.70 5.53 12.24
CA THR A 239 -9.37 4.13 11.96
C THR A 239 -7.87 3.88 12.05
N CYS A 240 -7.47 2.75 12.62
CA CYS A 240 -6.08 2.30 12.65
C CYS A 240 -5.63 1.88 11.24
N THR A 241 -4.62 2.57 10.71
CA THR A 241 -4.11 2.37 9.35
C THR A 241 -3.05 1.28 9.28
N GLN A 242 -2.66 0.91 8.06
CA GLN A 242 -1.58 -0.06 7.81
C GLN A 242 -0.21 0.40 8.35
N HIS A 243 -0.05 1.70 8.63
CA HIS A 243 1.20 2.28 9.13
C HIS A 243 1.27 2.28 10.66
N GLY A 244 0.32 1.66 11.36
CA GLY A 244 0.29 1.64 12.83
C GLY A 244 -0.07 2.99 13.46
N ASN A 245 -0.62 3.92 12.68
CA ASN A 245 -1.14 5.21 13.15
C ASN A 245 -2.65 5.34 12.89
N TRP A 246 -3.30 6.29 13.54
CA TRP A 246 -4.71 6.60 13.30
C TRP A 246 -4.86 7.57 12.12
N THR A 247 -6.00 7.50 11.43
CA THR A 247 -6.42 8.54 10.48
C THR A 247 -6.53 9.92 11.15
N GLU A 248 -6.67 10.96 10.34
CA GLU A 248 -6.81 12.35 10.79
C GLU A 248 -7.88 12.50 11.89
N LEU A 249 -7.49 13.13 13.00
CA LEU A 249 -8.35 13.33 14.16
C LEU A 249 -9.28 14.53 13.95
N PRO A 250 -10.50 14.53 14.51
CA PRO A 250 -11.39 15.66 14.43
C PRO A 250 -10.90 16.85 15.28
N GLU A 251 -11.30 18.04 14.87
CA GLU A 251 -11.17 19.26 15.66
C GLU A 251 -12.51 19.66 16.26
N CYS A 252 -12.53 19.97 17.56
CA CYS A 252 -13.69 20.52 18.25
C CYS A 252 -13.48 22.01 18.53
N ARG A 253 -14.32 22.87 17.96
CA ARG A 253 -14.22 24.34 18.10
C ARG A 253 -15.47 24.88 18.77
N GLU A 254 -15.30 25.77 19.75
CA GLU A 254 -16.43 26.49 20.35
C GLU A 254 -17.11 27.36 19.29
N VAL A 255 -18.43 27.29 19.18
CA VAL A 255 -19.21 28.03 18.19
C VAL A 255 -20.34 28.77 18.88
N LYS A 256 -20.50 30.05 18.52
CA LYS A 256 -21.48 30.97 19.08
C LYS A 256 -22.39 31.49 17.96
N CYS A 257 -23.68 31.62 18.26
CA CYS A 257 -24.66 32.21 17.36
C CYS A 257 -25.14 33.57 17.91
N PRO A 258 -25.51 34.51 17.01
CA PRO A 258 -26.19 35.73 17.44
C PRO A 258 -27.56 35.39 18.03
N PHE A 259 -28.09 36.30 18.86
CA PHE A 259 -29.48 36.17 19.32
C PHE A 259 -30.44 36.21 18.12
N PRO A 260 -31.40 35.27 18.04
CA PRO A 260 -32.36 35.24 16.95
C PRO A 260 -33.25 36.49 17.00
N SER A 261 -33.53 37.06 15.83
CA SER A 261 -34.36 38.26 15.72
C SER A 261 -35.83 37.91 15.89
N ARG A 262 -36.56 38.72 16.65
CA ARG A 262 -38.01 38.56 16.79
C ARG A 262 -38.69 38.87 15.44
N PRO A 263 -39.53 37.98 14.90
CA PRO A 263 -40.27 38.25 13.66
C PRO A 263 -41.34 39.32 13.91
N ASP A 264 -41.64 40.12 12.89
CA ASP A 264 -42.80 41.01 12.93
C ASP A 264 -44.09 40.19 13.08
N ASN A 265 -45.03 40.67 13.89
CA ASN A 265 -46.29 39.97 14.20
C ASN A 265 -46.12 38.56 14.78
N GLY A 266 -45.01 38.31 15.47
CA GLY A 266 -44.77 37.07 16.18
C GLY A 266 -43.83 37.22 17.37
N PHE A 267 -43.34 36.08 17.84
CA PHE A 267 -42.44 35.95 18.97
C PHE A 267 -41.40 34.86 18.70
N VAL A 268 -40.31 34.91 19.45
CA VAL A 268 -39.26 33.89 19.45
C VAL A 268 -38.87 33.59 20.89
N ASN A 269 -38.76 32.31 21.22
CA ASN A 269 -38.32 31.82 22.52
C ASN A 269 -36.98 31.12 22.37
N TYR A 270 -36.03 31.42 23.25
CA TYR A 270 -34.71 30.80 23.28
C TYR A 270 -34.20 30.77 24.73
N PRO A 271 -33.16 29.96 25.05
CA PRO A 271 -32.64 29.87 26.41
C PRO A 271 -32.23 31.23 26.98
N ALA A 272 -32.60 31.49 28.24
CA ALA A 272 -32.25 32.73 28.95
C ALA A 272 -30.75 32.73 29.35
N GLN A 273 -29.89 32.96 28.37
CA GLN A 273 -28.43 32.92 28.50
C GLN A 273 -27.79 34.17 27.87
N GLN A 274 -26.57 34.53 28.29
CA GLN A 274 -25.84 35.69 27.76
C GLN A 274 -25.24 35.44 26.36
N VAL A 275 -25.06 34.18 25.99
CA VAL A 275 -24.50 33.74 24.71
C VAL A 275 -25.23 32.46 24.32
N LEU A 276 -25.53 32.30 23.02
CA LEU A 276 -26.08 31.08 22.46
C LEU A 276 -24.99 30.33 21.70
N TYR A 277 -24.96 29.02 21.87
CA TYR A 277 -23.90 28.13 21.40
C TYR A 277 -24.41 27.08 20.41
N TYR A 278 -23.48 26.36 19.79
CA TYR A 278 -23.79 25.23 18.90
C TYR A 278 -24.79 24.25 19.54
N LYS A 279 -25.82 23.87 18.76
CA LYS A 279 -26.98 23.06 19.14
C LYS A 279 -28.00 23.71 20.07
N ASP A 280 -27.84 24.97 20.47
CA ASP A 280 -28.93 25.69 21.11
C ASP A 280 -30.07 25.90 20.12
N LYS A 281 -31.30 25.90 20.64
CA LYS A 281 -32.54 25.93 19.87
C LYS A 281 -33.34 27.17 20.17
N ALA A 282 -34.02 27.68 19.15
CA ALA A 282 -34.99 28.76 19.28
C ALA A 282 -36.30 28.34 18.60
N THR A 283 -37.42 28.63 19.26
CA THR A 283 -38.77 28.33 18.75
C THR A 283 -39.51 29.61 18.40
N TYR A 284 -40.06 29.65 17.19
CA TYR A 284 -40.78 30.80 16.65
C TYR A 284 -42.29 30.55 16.72
N GLY A 285 -43.04 31.62 16.91
CA GLY A 285 -44.50 31.58 16.85
C GLY A 285 -45.05 32.89 16.29
N CYS A 286 -46.26 32.84 15.76
CA CYS A 286 -46.94 33.98 15.18
C CYS A 286 -48.15 34.37 16.03
N HIS A 287 -48.48 35.66 16.04
CA HIS A 287 -49.74 36.13 16.61
C HIS A 287 -50.93 35.66 15.77
N ASP A 288 -52.13 35.76 16.34
CA ASP A 288 -53.37 35.40 15.66
C ASP A 288 -53.47 36.04 14.27
N THR A 289 -53.99 35.30 13.29
CA THR A 289 -54.10 35.68 11.87
C THR A 289 -52.79 35.74 11.07
N TYR A 290 -51.67 35.31 11.64
CA TYR A 290 -50.41 35.13 10.93
C TYR A 290 -49.99 33.66 10.93
N THR A 291 -49.31 33.23 9.87
CA THR A 291 -48.78 31.87 9.71
C THR A 291 -47.26 31.95 9.60
N LEU A 292 -46.57 30.98 10.21
CA LEU A 292 -45.12 30.88 10.13
C LEU A 292 -44.71 30.39 8.74
N ASP A 293 -43.92 31.20 8.05
CA ASP A 293 -43.21 30.84 6.83
C ASP A 293 -41.78 30.41 7.20
N GLY A 294 -41.61 29.10 7.33
CA GLY A 294 -40.37 28.46 7.78
C GLY A 294 -40.59 27.43 8.90
N PRO A 295 -39.51 26.80 9.40
CA PRO A 295 -39.60 25.84 10.49
C PRO A 295 -39.91 26.53 11.83
N GLU A 296 -40.73 25.89 12.67
CA GLU A 296 -41.04 26.37 14.03
C GLU A 296 -39.82 26.38 14.94
N GLU A 297 -38.96 25.36 14.83
CA GLU A 297 -37.73 25.23 15.62
C GLU A 297 -36.49 25.41 14.72
N VAL A 298 -35.57 26.26 15.16
CA VAL A 298 -34.26 26.45 14.53
C VAL A 298 -33.13 26.13 15.49
N GLU A 299 -32.00 25.70 14.96
CA GLU A 299 -30.83 25.28 15.74
C GLU A 299 -29.58 26.04 15.31
N CYS A 300 -28.74 26.43 16.28
CA CYS A 300 -27.44 27.04 16.03
C CYS A 300 -26.48 26.01 15.41
N ASN A 301 -26.09 26.25 14.17
CA ASN A 301 -25.28 25.32 13.38
C ASN A 301 -23.78 25.46 13.67
N LYS A 302 -22.98 24.55 13.11
CA LYS A 302 -21.51 24.51 13.32
C LYS A 302 -20.76 25.72 12.73
N PHE A 303 -21.41 26.55 11.93
CA PHE A 303 -20.83 27.73 11.30
C PHE A 303 -21.20 29.03 12.02
N GLY A 304 -21.91 28.95 13.15
CA GLY A 304 -22.30 30.12 13.95
C GLY A 304 -23.57 30.83 13.43
N ASN A 305 -24.34 30.18 12.56
CA ASN A 305 -25.60 30.70 12.03
C ASN A 305 -26.79 29.83 12.47
N TRP A 306 -27.99 30.40 12.47
CA TRP A 306 -29.22 29.63 12.65
C TRP A 306 -29.55 28.83 11.40
N SER A 307 -30.17 27.66 11.59
CA SER A 307 -30.59 26.78 10.48
C SER A 307 -31.58 27.44 9.52
N ALA A 308 -32.44 28.34 10.01
CA ALA A 308 -33.34 29.15 9.22
C ALA A 308 -33.66 30.47 9.94
N HIS A 309 -34.30 31.40 9.22
CA HIS A 309 -34.85 32.64 9.77
C HIS A 309 -36.33 32.75 9.40
N PRO A 310 -37.22 32.10 10.18
CA PRO A 310 -38.65 32.09 9.90
C PRO A 310 -39.27 33.48 9.99
N SER A 311 -40.33 33.72 9.22
CA SER A 311 -41.09 34.98 9.26
C SER A 311 -42.59 34.71 9.43
N CYS A 312 -43.32 35.66 10.02
CA CYS A 312 -44.77 35.55 10.15
C CYS A 312 -45.44 36.30 9.00
N LYS A 313 -46.28 35.58 8.25
CA LYS A 313 -46.96 36.08 7.06
C LYS A 313 -48.44 36.22 7.31
N ALA A 314 -49.01 37.33 6.84
CA ALA A 314 -50.42 37.64 7.11
C ALA A 314 -51.36 36.66 6.40
N SER A 315 -52.46 36.30 7.06
CA SER A 315 -53.57 35.59 6.44
C SER A 315 -54.38 36.51 5.53
N CYS A 316 -54.87 35.98 4.42
CA CYS A 316 -55.62 36.72 3.43
C CYS A 316 -57.10 36.79 3.78
N LYS A 317 -57.66 38.00 3.70
CA LYS A 317 -59.11 38.22 3.79
C LYS A 317 -59.73 38.04 2.42
N LEU A 318 -60.74 37.19 2.33
CA LEU A 318 -61.43 36.90 1.07
C LEU A 318 -62.54 37.94 0.84
N SER A 319 -62.44 38.69 -0.26
CA SER A 319 -63.40 39.74 -0.64
C SER A 319 -64.61 39.21 -1.43
N VAL A 320 -64.62 37.92 -1.82
CA VAL A 320 -65.66 37.30 -2.63
C VAL A 320 -66.84 36.84 -1.78
N LYS A 321 -68.06 37.30 -2.13
CA LYS A 321 -69.26 37.02 -1.32
C LYS A 321 -69.77 35.58 -1.43
N ARG A 322 -69.75 34.98 -2.63
CA ARG A 322 -70.10 33.56 -2.86
C ARG A 322 -69.26 32.97 -3.98
N ALA A 323 -68.54 31.88 -3.69
CA ALA A 323 -67.78 31.15 -4.71
C ALA A 323 -67.62 29.68 -4.32
N THR A 324 -67.73 28.79 -5.32
CA THR A 324 -67.26 27.41 -5.20
C THR A 324 -65.86 27.35 -5.78
N VAL A 325 -64.90 26.86 -5.01
CA VAL A 325 -63.48 26.73 -5.40
C VAL A 325 -63.02 25.30 -5.18
N ILE A 326 -61.88 24.94 -5.76
CA ILE A 326 -61.17 23.69 -5.42
C ILE A 326 -60.12 24.02 -4.36
N PHE A 327 -60.11 23.26 -3.27
CA PHE A 327 -59.05 23.29 -2.26
C PHE A 327 -58.65 21.85 -1.96
N GLU A 328 -57.35 21.54 -2.03
CA GLU A 328 -56.81 20.18 -1.82
C GLU A 328 -57.51 19.09 -2.67
N GLY A 329 -57.97 19.45 -3.88
CA GLY A 329 -58.65 18.53 -4.81
C GLY A 329 -60.17 18.42 -4.62
N GLU A 330 -60.73 19.00 -3.55
CA GLU A 330 -62.17 18.95 -3.27
C GLU A 330 -62.88 20.26 -3.61
N ARG A 331 -64.14 20.16 -4.05
CA ARG A 331 -65.00 21.33 -4.30
C ARG A 331 -65.60 21.82 -2.99
N VAL A 332 -65.21 23.02 -2.58
CA VAL A 332 -65.66 23.63 -1.32
C VAL A 332 -66.30 24.99 -1.55
N THR A 333 -67.21 25.37 -0.66
CA THR A 333 -67.74 26.74 -0.61
C THR A 333 -66.72 27.62 0.10
N LEU A 334 -66.17 28.60 -0.63
CA LEU A 334 -65.06 29.46 -0.18
C LEU A 334 -65.34 30.09 1.20
N GLN A 335 -66.56 30.60 1.41
CA GLN A 335 -66.96 31.29 2.65
C GLN A 335 -67.09 30.35 3.85
N GLN A 336 -67.43 29.08 3.61
CA GLN A 336 -67.61 28.10 4.68
C GLN A 336 -66.25 27.53 5.10
N LYS A 337 -65.38 27.22 4.14
CA LYS A 337 -64.07 26.64 4.41
C LYS A 337 -63.08 27.65 5.01
N PHE A 338 -63.15 28.91 4.57
CA PHE A 338 -62.22 29.98 4.99
C PHE A 338 -62.94 31.10 5.74
N LYS A 339 -63.85 30.73 6.65
CA LYS A 339 -64.61 31.69 7.48
C LYS A 339 -63.68 32.60 8.30
N ASP A 340 -62.57 32.05 8.79
CA ASP A 340 -61.59 32.73 9.62
C ASP A 340 -60.41 33.30 8.80
N GLY A 341 -60.54 33.32 7.47
CA GLY A 341 -59.49 33.75 6.54
C GLY A 341 -58.72 32.59 5.91
N MET A 342 -57.89 32.91 4.93
CA MET A 342 -57.03 31.95 4.24
C MET A 342 -55.59 32.14 4.73
N LEU A 343 -54.97 31.08 5.25
CA LEU A 343 -53.61 31.12 5.77
C LEU A 343 -52.60 31.35 4.63
N HIS A 344 -51.45 31.94 4.95
CA HIS A 344 -50.37 32.12 3.98
C HIS A 344 -49.91 30.77 3.39
N GLY A 345 -49.63 30.74 2.08
CA GLY A 345 -49.24 29.54 1.35
C GLY A 345 -50.39 28.60 0.98
N GLN A 346 -51.61 28.84 1.48
CA GLN A 346 -52.78 28.10 1.02
C GLN A 346 -53.13 28.50 -0.42
N LYS A 347 -53.42 27.49 -1.23
CA LYS A 347 -53.73 27.61 -2.65
C LYS A 347 -55.12 27.07 -2.96
N ILE A 348 -55.91 27.86 -3.67
CA ILE A 348 -57.27 27.53 -4.11
C ILE A 348 -57.40 27.70 -5.62
N SER A 349 -58.33 26.99 -6.26
CA SER A 349 -58.58 27.15 -7.69
C SER A 349 -60.00 27.63 -7.97
N PHE A 350 -60.13 28.74 -8.70
CA PHE A 350 -61.40 29.31 -9.11
C PHE A 350 -61.86 28.72 -10.45
N PHE A 351 -63.17 28.50 -10.59
CA PHE A 351 -63.75 28.07 -11.86
C PHE A 351 -63.98 29.24 -12.81
N CYS A 352 -63.42 29.14 -14.01
CA CYS A 352 -63.58 30.08 -15.11
C CYS A 352 -64.29 29.42 -16.30
N LYS A 353 -65.04 30.22 -17.07
CA LYS A 353 -65.80 29.73 -18.23
C LYS A 353 -65.11 30.13 -19.52
N ASN A 354 -64.85 29.15 -20.39
CA ASN A 354 -64.45 29.40 -21.76
C ASN A 354 -65.71 29.54 -22.63
N LYS A 355 -65.94 30.75 -23.18
CA LYS A 355 -67.13 31.05 -23.97
C LYS A 355 -67.16 30.36 -25.33
N GLU A 356 -65.99 30.20 -25.96
CA GLU A 356 -65.88 29.58 -27.29
C GLU A 356 -66.17 28.08 -27.22
N LYS A 357 -65.57 27.40 -26.26
CA LYS A 357 -65.65 25.94 -26.10
C LYS A 357 -66.81 25.48 -25.18
N LYS A 358 -67.60 26.41 -24.63
CA LYS A 358 -68.69 26.16 -23.67
C LYS A 358 -68.29 25.22 -22.51
N CYS A 359 -67.05 25.32 -22.04
CA CYS A 359 -66.50 24.48 -20.97
C CYS A 359 -66.00 25.31 -19.78
N SER A 360 -65.73 24.64 -18.65
CA SER A 360 -65.11 25.26 -17.47
C SER A 360 -63.67 24.79 -17.31
N TYR A 361 -62.78 25.70 -16.92
CA TYR A 361 -61.40 25.41 -16.51
C TYR A 361 -61.14 26.07 -15.14
N THR A 362 -60.00 25.80 -14.54
CA THR A 362 -59.63 26.35 -13.23
C THR A 362 -58.38 27.22 -13.34
N GLU A 363 -58.37 28.34 -12.64
CA GLU A 363 -57.18 29.17 -12.42
C GLU A 363 -56.90 29.27 -10.92
N ASP A 364 -55.63 29.19 -10.57
CA ASP A 364 -55.20 29.16 -9.17
C ASP A 364 -55.03 30.56 -8.59
N ALA A 365 -55.29 30.67 -7.29
CA ALA A 365 -55.01 31.83 -6.47
C ALA A 365 -54.36 31.37 -5.16
N GLU A 366 -53.33 32.07 -4.72
CA GLU A 366 -52.57 31.73 -3.52
C GLU A 366 -52.58 32.92 -2.56
N CYS A 367 -52.61 32.63 -1.26
CA CYS A 367 -52.45 33.67 -0.25
C CYS A 367 -50.98 34.00 -0.03
N ILE A 368 -50.56 35.19 -0.44
CA ILE A 368 -49.20 35.69 -0.29
C ILE A 368 -49.25 36.91 0.61
N ASP A 369 -48.81 36.74 1.86
CA ASP A 369 -48.65 37.81 2.86
C ASP A 369 -49.84 38.79 2.93
N GLY A 370 -51.03 38.25 3.23
CA GLY A 370 -52.27 39.02 3.37
C GLY A 370 -52.96 39.38 2.05
N THR A 371 -52.32 39.14 0.90
CA THR A 371 -52.84 39.44 -0.43
C THR A 371 -53.17 38.17 -1.21
N ILE A 372 -54.35 38.14 -1.83
CA ILE A 372 -54.77 37.09 -2.76
C ILE A 372 -55.24 37.74 -4.05
N GLU A 373 -54.64 37.35 -5.18
CA GLU A 373 -55.06 37.80 -6.49
C GLU A 373 -56.14 36.87 -7.05
N ILE A 374 -57.37 37.37 -7.16
CA ILE A 374 -58.47 36.60 -7.73
C ILE A 374 -58.35 36.62 -9.26
N PRO A 375 -58.40 35.46 -9.94
CA PRO A 375 -58.35 35.37 -11.39
C PRO A 375 -59.35 36.31 -12.09
N LYS A 376 -58.87 37.10 -13.06
CA LYS A 376 -59.72 38.05 -13.81
C LYS A 376 -60.86 37.36 -14.57
N CYS A 377 -60.69 36.08 -14.89
CA CYS A 377 -61.71 35.27 -15.56
C CYS A 377 -62.89 34.90 -14.64
N PHE A 378 -62.70 34.96 -13.32
CA PHE A 378 -63.75 34.68 -12.35
C PHE A 378 -64.77 35.82 -12.35
N LYS A 379 -66.05 35.45 -12.31
CA LYS A 379 -67.17 36.39 -12.24
C LYS A 379 -68.00 36.06 -11.02
N ASP A 380 -68.01 36.95 -10.03
CA ASP A 380 -68.88 36.83 -8.87
C ASP A 380 -70.34 36.82 -9.35
N LEU A 381 -71.14 35.88 -8.84
CA LEU A 381 -72.52 35.63 -9.25
C LEU A 381 -73.48 36.77 -8.87
N PHE A 382 -72.99 37.86 -8.27
CA PHE A 382 -73.78 38.98 -7.74
C PHE A 382 -73.78 40.28 -8.57
N TYR A 383 -73.12 40.35 -9.72
CA TYR A 383 -73.33 41.43 -10.70
C TYR A 383 -73.84 40.82 -12.01
N PRO A 384 -75.18 40.83 -12.27
CA PRO A 384 -75.96 42.07 -12.43
C PRO A 384 -77.43 41.98 -11.94
N PHE A 385 -77.81 42.69 -10.87
CA PHE A 385 -79.23 42.95 -10.56
C PHE A 385 -79.50 44.36 -10.00
N VAL A 386 -78.65 45.34 -10.31
CA VAL A 386 -78.91 46.75 -9.98
C VAL A 386 -78.64 47.64 -11.19
N LYS A 387 -79.56 47.61 -12.16
CA LYS A 387 -79.89 48.75 -13.02
C LYS A 387 -81.25 48.45 -13.65
N TYR A 388 -82.18 49.41 -13.54
CA TYR A 388 -83.61 49.40 -13.91
C TYR A 388 -84.61 49.08 -12.80
N ILE A 389 -84.72 49.98 -11.81
CA ILE A 389 -86.02 50.36 -11.25
C ILE A 389 -86.11 51.90 -11.24
N ARG A 390 -86.90 52.40 -12.20
CA ARG A 390 -87.68 53.66 -12.34
C ARG A 390 -87.19 54.95 -11.65
N PHE A 391 -86.93 55.96 -12.49
CA PHE A 391 -87.50 57.31 -12.28
C PHE A 391 -88.41 57.63 -13.48
N GLY A 392 -89.72 57.42 -13.26
CA GLY A 392 -90.79 57.99 -14.06
C GLY A 392 -91.73 58.66 -13.08
N LEU A 393 -91.50 59.95 -12.84
CA LEU A 393 -92.42 60.84 -12.14
C LEU A 393 -93.15 61.64 -13.22
N ALA A 394 -94.48 61.57 -13.17
CA ALA A 394 -95.39 62.43 -13.90
C ALA A 394 -95.25 63.88 -13.42
N ILE A 395 -95.18 64.81 -14.37
CA ILE A 395 -95.94 66.08 -14.40
C ILE A 395 -96.36 66.29 -15.85
#